data_AF-A0A9D8MQ25-F1
#
_entry.id   AF-A0A9D8MQ25-F1
#
_cell.length_a   1.000
_cell.length_b   1.000
_cell.length_c   1.000
_cell.angle_alpha   90.00
_cell.angle_beta   90.00
_cell.angle_gamma   90.00
#
_symmetry.space_group_name_H-M   'P 1'
#
loop_
_entity.id
_entity.type
_entity.pdbx_description
1 polymer ?
#
loop_
_entity_poly.entity_id
_entity_poly.type
_entity_poly.pdbx_seq_one_letter_code
_entity_poly.pdbx_strand_id
1 'polypeptide(L)'
;YLKTKFIAMSHTSTFEDTRSFPMMWEVGPMNSPQSWRTVIMMTPNVSQEIEVPPNLIDEKGFVQVRFINDQNDTFFFDMNDGLEILYRQGGFFINYVKGLSILFCWLGLLAAVGLSASSFLSFPVAAFFAAFVLILGLSTGTMTQVIEEGGVTGVDHETGKIEKQTPLDRVSVVIFKGLKNVTDIVRGFSPVELLSSGRTVTWGMLIRAVLQVVVVMGGLFAALGMYCFTRRELALVKGGQG
;
A
#
# COMPACT_ATOMS: atom_id res chain seq x y z
N TYR A 1 15.09 -16.24 5.17
CA TYR A 1 15.82 -15.37 4.23
C TYR A 1 16.03 -14.02 4.88
N LEU A 2 17.17 -13.39 4.64
CA LEU A 2 17.43 -11.99 4.95
C LEU A 2 17.32 -11.22 3.64
N LYS A 3 16.33 -10.34 3.53
CA LYS A 3 16.17 -9.43 2.41
C LYS A 3 16.77 -8.07 2.80
N THR A 4 17.61 -7.52 1.94
CA THR A 4 18.26 -6.24 2.18
C THR A 4 18.28 -5.38 0.93
N LYS A 5 18.19 -4.08 1.14
CA LYS A 5 18.41 -3.04 0.13
C LYS A 5 19.15 -1.89 0.79
N PHE A 6 20.24 -1.46 0.16
CA PHE A 6 21.08 -0.40 0.70
C PHE A 6 21.53 0.55 -0.39
N ILE A 7 21.94 1.74 0.04
CA ILE A 7 22.58 2.74 -0.79
C ILE A 7 24.05 2.81 -0.35
N ALA A 8 24.98 2.78 -1.29
CA ALA A 8 26.39 3.02 -1.01
C ALA A 8 26.70 4.50 -1.25
N MET A 9 27.36 5.14 -0.30
CA MET A 9 27.86 6.52 -0.39
C MET A 9 29.37 6.53 -0.21
N SER A 10 30.06 7.02 -1.24
CA SER A 10 31.50 7.15 -1.34
C SER A 10 31.82 8.48 -2.02
N HIS A 11 33.01 9.03 -1.78
CA HIS A 11 33.50 10.21 -2.50
C HIS A 11 33.59 10.00 -4.03
N THR A 12 33.53 8.74 -4.50
CA THR A 12 33.63 8.37 -5.92
C THR A 12 32.38 7.63 -6.44
N SER A 13 31.41 7.29 -5.60
CA SER A 13 30.20 6.56 -6.01
C SER A 13 29.06 7.53 -6.32
N THR A 14 28.51 7.45 -7.53
CA THR A 14 27.23 8.09 -7.87
C THR A 14 26.06 7.19 -7.48
N PHE A 15 24.82 7.71 -7.51
CA PHE A 15 23.61 6.91 -7.29
C PHE A 15 23.45 5.74 -8.29
N GLU A 16 24.21 5.73 -9.38
CA GLU A 16 24.24 4.67 -10.39
C GLU A 16 25.39 3.68 -10.21
N ASP A 17 26.09 3.70 -9.06
CA ASP A 17 27.17 2.76 -8.80
C ASP A 17 26.64 1.31 -8.84
N THR A 18 27.21 0.50 -9.72
CA THR A 18 26.85 -0.92 -9.91
C THR A 18 27.91 -1.86 -9.34
N ARG A 19 28.94 -1.33 -8.68
CA ARG A 19 29.98 -2.14 -8.03
C ARG A 19 29.37 -2.98 -6.92
N SER A 20 29.80 -4.25 -6.86
CA SER A 20 29.44 -5.12 -5.75
C SER A 20 30.44 -4.94 -4.61
N PHE A 21 29.92 -4.80 -3.39
CA PHE A 21 30.71 -4.64 -2.17
C PHE A 21 30.70 -5.94 -1.36
N PRO A 22 31.85 -6.37 -0.79
CA PRO A 22 31.87 -7.49 0.14
C PRO A 22 31.19 -7.07 1.44
N MET A 23 30.01 -7.61 1.70
CA MET A 23 29.23 -7.33 2.91
C MET A 23 29.28 -8.49 3.88
N MET A 24 29.75 -8.23 5.09
CA MET A 24 29.78 -9.22 6.16
C MET A 24 28.50 -9.18 6.99
N TRP A 25 27.81 -10.31 7.02
CA TRP A 25 26.57 -10.52 7.77
C TRP A 25 26.78 -11.55 8.86
N GLU A 26 26.31 -11.23 10.06
CA GLU A 26 26.20 -12.16 11.17
C GLU A 26 24.74 -12.23 11.62
N VAL A 27 24.16 -13.44 11.65
CA VAL A 27 22.78 -13.68 12.06
C VAL A 27 22.76 -14.70 13.20
N GLY A 28 22.12 -14.36 14.32
CA GLY A 28 21.97 -15.24 15.48
C GLY A 28 22.44 -14.62 16.80
N PRO A 29 22.56 -15.42 17.88
CA PRO A 29 22.96 -14.93 19.19
C PRO A 29 24.37 -14.31 19.15
N MET A 30 24.52 -13.12 19.72
CA MET A 30 25.76 -12.34 19.64
C MET A 30 26.92 -13.09 20.27
N ASN A 31 28.05 -13.16 19.56
CA ASN A 31 29.30 -13.76 20.02
C ASN A 31 29.14 -15.22 20.49
N SER A 32 28.10 -15.90 20.02
CA SER A 32 27.89 -17.33 20.23
C SER A 32 28.46 -18.11 19.05
N PRO A 33 29.03 -19.31 19.26
CA PRO A 33 29.36 -20.23 18.16
C PRO A 33 28.13 -20.67 17.34
N GLN A 34 26.91 -20.37 17.82
CA GLN A 34 25.67 -20.59 17.09
C GLN A 34 25.34 -19.48 16.08
N SER A 35 26.10 -18.36 16.03
CA SER A 35 25.86 -17.32 15.04
C SER A 35 26.35 -17.77 13.66
N TRP A 36 25.52 -17.52 12.66
CA TRP A 36 25.87 -17.77 11.27
C TRP A 36 26.52 -16.53 10.69
N ARG A 37 27.70 -16.69 10.09
CA ARG A 37 28.48 -15.59 9.49
C ARG A 37 28.74 -15.87 8.02
N THR A 38 28.56 -14.86 7.19
CA THR A 38 28.84 -14.95 5.75
C THR A 38 29.35 -13.62 5.20
N VAL A 39 30.14 -13.69 4.12
CA VAL A 39 30.52 -12.51 3.33
C VAL A 39 29.94 -12.71 1.93
N ILE A 40 29.10 -11.77 1.51
CA ILE A 40 28.41 -11.83 0.22
C ILE A 40 28.68 -10.56 -0.56
N MET A 41 28.96 -10.69 -1.85
CA MET A 41 29.07 -9.57 -2.76
C MET A 41 27.68 -9.03 -3.07
N MET A 42 27.41 -7.79 -2.67
CA MET A 42 26.10 -7.16 -2.80
C MET A 42 26.18 -5.86 -3.60
N THR A 43 25.18 -5.62 -4.44
CA THR A 43 25.11 -4.45 -5.31
C THR A 43 24.15 -3.43 -4.71
N PRO A 44 24.53 -2.14 -4.60
CA PRO A 44 23.66 -1.12 -4.03
C PRO A 44 22.41 -0.90 -4.90
N ASN A 45 21.38 -0.31 -4.30
CA ASN A 45 20.10 0.03 -4.92
C ASN A 45 19.26 -1.15 -5.43
N VAL A 46 19.74 -2.39 -5.29
CA VAL A 46 19.03 -3.61 -5.67
C VAL A 46 18.60 -4.37 -4.42
N SER A 47 17.38 -4.92 -4.43
CA SER A 47 16.93 -5.82 -3.38
C SER A 47 17.55 -7.20 -3.58
N GLN A 48 18.26 -7.69 -2.57
CA GLN A 48 18.90 -9.01 -2.61
C GLN A 48 18.45 -9.84 -1.43
N GLU A 49 18.27 -11.14 -1.67
CA GLU A 49 17.84 -12.10 -0.65
C GLU A 49 18.96 -13.10 -0.37
N ILE A 50 19.25 -13.29 0.91
CA ILE A 50 20.23 -14.23 1.41
C ILE A 50 19.50 -15.37 2.13
N GLU A 51 19.87 -16.60 1.82
CA GLU A 51 19.39 -17.75 2.59
C GLU A 51 20.05 -17.78 3.97
N VAL A 52 19.22 -17.76 5.01
CA VAL A 52 19.65 -17.77 6.40
C VAL A 52 19.31 -19.13 6.97
N PRO A 53 20.28 -19.86 7.56
CA PRO A 53 20.03 -21.16 8.16
C PRO A 53 18.94 -21.14 9.23
N PRO A 54 18.20 -22.26 9.42
CA PRO A 54 17.24 -22.37 10.51
C PRO A 54 17.93 -22.40 11.88
N ASN A 55 17.17 -22.19 12.95
CA ASN A 55 17.59 -22.28 14.36
C ASN A 55 18.59 -21.20 14.84
N LEU A 56 18.51 -19.98 14.29
CA LEU A 56 19.30 -18.82 14.73
C LEU A 56 18.52 -17.90 15.69
N ILE A 57 17.41 -18.39 16.24
CA ILE A 57 16.57 -17.66 17.19
C ILE A 57 17.14 -17.88 18.59
N ASP A 58 17.35 -16.80 19.33
CA ASP A 58 17.80 -16.83 20.72
C ASP A 58 16.73 -17.43 21.65
N GLU A 59 17.10 -17.81 22.88
CA GLU A 59 16.20 -18.39 23.89
C GLU A 59 15.01 -17.47 24.22
N LYS A 60 15.18 -16.16 24.01
CA LYS A 60 14.16 -15.13 24.19
C LYS A 60 13.23 -14.94 22.98
N GLY A 61 13.41 -15.72 21.91
CA GLY A 61 12.59 -15.64 20.69
C GLY A 61 13.00 -14.54 19.70
N PHE A 62 14.16 -13.92 19.88
CA PHE A 62 14.66 -12.85 19.02
C PHE A 62 15.74 -13.35 18.05
N VAL A 63 15.76 -12.81 16.84
CA VAL A 63 16.87 -12.97 15.89
C VAL A 63 17.62 -11.65 15.81
N GLN A 64 18.92 -11.69 16.06
CA GLN A 64 19.79 -10.52 15.90
C GLN A 64 20.49 -10.62 14.55
N VAL A 65 20.48 -9.53 13.79
CA VAL A 65 21.20 -9.39 12.53
C VAL A 65 22.20 -8.27 12.70
N ARG A 66 23.47 -8.56 12.44
CA ARG A 66 24.57 -7.61 12.51
C ARG A 66 25.21 -7.51 11.14
N PHE A 67 25.28 -6.28 10.66
CA PHE A 67 26.11 -5.92 9.50
C PHE A 67 27.44 -5.39 10.01
N ILE A 68 28.54 -5.90 9.47
CA ILE A 68 29.90 -5.45 9.80
C ILE A 68 30.48 -4.81 8.55
N ASN A 69 30.71 -3.50 8.61
CA ASN A 69 31.36 -2.75 7.55
C ASN A 69 32.88 -2.74 7.78
N ASP A 70 33.62 -3.42 6.91
CA ASP A 70 35.08 -3.40 6.86
C ASP A 70 35.60 -2.59 5.66
N GLN A 71 34.75 -1.77 5.06
CA GLN A 71 35.07 -0.92 3.90
C GLN A 71 35.06 0.56 4.30
N ASN A 72 35.77 1.39 3.55
CA ASN A 72 35.81 2.85 3.77
C ASN A 72 34.57 3.59 3.24
N ASP A 73 33.66 2.88 2.59
CA ASP A 73 32.40 3.42 2.07
C ASP A 73 31.30 3.41 3.14
N THR A 74 30.38 4.36 3.07
CA THR A 74 29.23 4.43 3.99
C THR A 74 28.03 3.74 3.36
N PHE A 75 27.45 2.76 4.06
CA PHE A 75 26.24 2.08 3.63
C PHE A 75 25.03 2.58 4.40
N PHE A 76 24.00 3.00 3.68
CA PHE A 76 22.73 3.44 4.24
C PHE A 76 21.65 2.40 3.98
N PHE A 77 20.97 1.96 5.05
CA PHE A 77 19.83 1.06 4.98
C PHE A 77 18.58 1.85 5.35
N ASP A 78 17.55 1.78 4.51
CA ASP A 78 16.26 2.42 4.82
C ASP A 78 15.66 1.76 6.07
N MET A 79 15.09 2.56 6.97
CA MET A 79 14.50 2.04 8.20
C MET A 79 13.22 1.24 7.95
N ASN A 80 12.52 1.48 6.84
CA ASN A 80 11.27 0.80 6.51
C ASN A 80 11.50 -0.50 5.73
N ASP A 81 12.36 -0.47 4.71
CA ASP A 81 12.53 -1.58 3.75
C ASP A 81 14.00 -2.02 3.57
N GLY A 82 14.94 -1.46 4.33
CA GLY A 82 16.37 -1.69 4.15
C GLY A 82 16.84 -3.05 4.66
N LEU A 83 16.22 -3.58 5.72
CA LEU A 83 16.60 -4.87 6.32
C LEU A 83 15.37 -5.64 6.82
N GLU A 84 15.09 -6.78 6.22
CA GLU A 84 13.92 -7.60 6.54
C GLU A 84 14.28 -9.08 6.72
N ILE A 85 13.79 -9.70 7.79
CA ILE A 85 13.86 -11.15 7.96
C ILE A 85 12.55 -11.77 7.47
N LEU A 86 12.65 -12.56 6.42
CA LEU A 86 11.53 -13.26 5.80
C LEU A 86 11.56 -14.74 6.21
N TYR A 87 10.43 -15.23 6.71
CA TYR A 87 10.21 -16.65 6.99
C TYR A 87 9.10 -17.19 6.10
N ARG A 88 9.20 -18.48 5.75
CA ARG A 88 8.18 -19.13 4.94
C ARG A 88 6.92 -19.34 5.76
N GLN A 89 5.83 -18.68 5.36
CA GLN A 89 4.53 -18.82 6.01
C GLN A 89 3.55 -19.55 5.07
N GLY A 90 3.46 -20.87 5.21
CA GLY A 90 2.50 -21.70 4.49
C GLY A 90 2.74 -21.78 2.97
N GLY A 91 1.66 -22.12 2.25
CA GLY A 91 1.67 -22.25 0.79
C GLY A 91 1.09 -21.03 0.07
N PHE A 92 1.60 -20.75 -1.13
CA PHE A 92 1.19 -19.61 -1.96
C PHE A 92 -0.30 -19.65 -2.32
N PHE A 93 -0.86 -20.81 -2.63
CA PHE A 93 -2.25 -20.93 -3.11
C PHE A 93 -3.28 -20.37 -2.12
N ILE A 94 -3.20 -20.74 -0.84
CA ILE A 94 -4.11 -20.22 0.19
C ILE A 94 -3.90 -18.71 0.36
N ASN A 95 -2.66 -18.23 0.25
CA ASN A 95 -2.35 -16.81 0.30
C ASN A 95 -3.00 -16.04 -0.86
N TYR A 96 -2.90 -16.58 -2.07
CA TYR A 96 -3.51 -16.05 -3.27
C TYR A 96 -5.04 -15.98 -3.16
N VAL A 97 -5.69 -17.04 -2.68
CA VAL A 97 -7.16 -17.06 -2.47
C VAL A 97 -7.58 -15.99 -1.46
N LYS A 98 -6.82 -15.77 -0.38
CA LYS A 98 -7.10 -14.70 0.59
C LYS A 98 -7.03 -13.32 -0.08
N GLY A 99 -5.96 -13.04 -0.83
CA GLY A 99 -5.83 -11.77 -1.54
C GLY A 99 -6.91 -11.57 -2.60
N LEU A 100 -7.25 -12.61 -3.37
CA LEU A 100 -8.32 -12.60 -4.35
C LEU A 100 -9.69 -12.33 -3.70
N SER A 101 -9.95 -12.91 -2.52
CA SER A 101 -11.19 -12.67 -1.77
C SER A 101 -11.33 -11.21 -1.33
N ILE A 102 -10.23 -10.55 -0.96
CA ILE A 102 -10.22 -9.11 -0.67
C ILE A 102 -10.55 -8.29 -1.93
N LEU A 103 -10.00 -8.66 -3.09
CA LEU A 103 -10.35 -8.03 -4.36
C LEU A 103 -11.83 -8.21 -4.72
N PHE A 104 -12.41 -9.38 -4.47
CA PHE A 104 -13.85 -9.58 -4.61
C PHE A 104 -14.67 -8.68 -3.69
N CYS A 105 -14.21 -8.42 -2.46
CA CYS A 105 -14.86 -7.46 -1.57
C CYS A 105 -14.84 -6.04 -2.14
N TRP A 106 -13.73 -5.63 -2.76
CA TRP A 106 -13.61 -4.33 -3.43
C TRP A 106 -14.56 -4.22 -4.63
N LEU A 107 -14.66 -5.28 -5.45
CA LEU A 107 -15.63 -5.34 -6.54
C LEU A 107 -17.07 -5.32 -6.03
N GLY A 108 -17.34 -5.97 -4.91
CA GLY A 108 -18.64 -5.94 -4.24
C GLY A 108 -19.04 -4.55 -3.77
N LEU A 109 -18.11 -3.78 -3.19
CA LEU A 109 -18.35 -2.37 -2.84
C LEU A 109 -18.63 -1.55 -4.10
N LEU A 110 -17.84 -1.72 -5.16
CA LEU A 110 -18.04 -1.00 -6.42
C LEU A 110 -19.43 -1.29 -7.01
N ALA A 111 -19.86 -2.56 -6.95
CA ALA A 111 -21.21 -2.97 -7.34
C ALA A 111 -22.28 -2.31 -6.47
N ALA A 112 -22.11 -2.28 -5.14
CA ALA A 112 -23.05 -1.61 -4.22
C ALA A 112 -23.17 -0.10 -4.52
N VAL A 113 -22.05 0.57 -4.81
CA VAL A 113 -22.04 1.98 -5.24
C VAL A 113 -22.81 2.17 -6.55
N GLY A 114 -22.57 1.31 -7.55
CA GLY A 114 -23.29 1.36 -8.83
C GLY A 114 -24.79 1.11 -8.69
N LEU A 115 -25.19 0.11 -7.90
CA LEU A 115 -26.59 -0.19 -7.61
C LEU A 115 -27.28 0.96 -6.85
N SER A 116 -26.60 1.52 -5.84
CA SER A 116 -27.09 2.70 -5.13
C SER A 116 -27.24 3.90 -6.06
N ALA A 117 -26.27 4.16 -6.94
CA ALA A 117 -26.31 5.25 -7.91
C ALA A 117 -27.50 5.09 -8.88
N SER A 118 -27.78 3.86 -9.32
CA SER A 118 -28.93 3.53 -10.19
C SER A 118 -30.29 3.82 -9.54
N SER A 119 -30.36 4.02 -8.22
CA SER A 119 -31.62 4.35 -7.53
C SER A 119 -32.13 5.76 -7.81
N PHE A 120 -31.25 6.69 -8.18
CA PHE A 120 -31.60 8.09 -8.45
C PHE A 120 -31.05 8.63 -9.78
N LEU A 121 -30.05 7.98 -10.39
CA LEU A 121 -29.52 8.30 -11.72
C LEU A 121 -30.12 7.39 -12.80
N SER A 122 -30.03 7.81 -14.06
CA SER A 122 -30.31 6.92 -15.19
C SER A 122 -29.21 5.86 -15.33
N PHE A 123 -29.55 4.71 -15.92
CA PHE A 123 -28.63 3.57 -16.05
C PHE A 123 -27.27 3.95 -16.70
N PRO A 124 -27.21 4.69 -17.82
CA PRO A 124 -25.93 5.08 -18.42
C PRO A 124 -25.10 5.97 -17.48
N VAL A 125 -25.72 6.92 -16.79
CA VAL A 125 -25.02 7.85 -15.89
C VAL A 125 -24.50 7.12 -14.65
N ALA A 126 -25.27 6.18 -14.11
CA ALA A 126 -24.83 5.34 -12.99
C ALA A 126 -23.60 4.48 -13.35
N ALA A 127 -23.57 3.92 -14.57
CA ALA A 127 -22.42 3.15 -15.05
C ALA A 127 -21.16 4.03 -15.18
N PHE A 128 -21.28 5.23 -15.77
CA PHE A 128 -20.16 6.19 -15.82
C PHE A 128 -19.70 6.63 -14.42
N PHE A 129 -20.64 6.83 -13.50
CA PHE A 129 -20.31 7.17 -12.11
C PHE A 129 -19.51 6.06 -11.42
N ALA A 130 -19.94 4.79 -11.54
CA ALA A 130 -19.20 3.66 -10.99
C ALA A 130 -17.80 3.52 -11.63
N ALA A 131 -17.69 3.69 -12.95
CA ALA A 131 -16.39 3.69 -13.63
C ALA A 131 -15.48 4.83 -13.16
N PHE A 132 -16.04 6.02 -12.95
CA PHE A 132 -15.31 7.17 -12.42
C PHE A 132 -14.79 6.90 -10.99
N VAL A 133 -15.62 6.33 -10.11
CA VAL A 133 -15.20 5.93 -8.75
C VAL A 133 -14.09 4.88 -8.80
N LEU A 134 -14.13 3.93 -9.73
CA LEU A 134 -13.06 2.95 -9.92
C LEU A 134 -11.73 3.62 -10.32
N ILE A 135 -11.77 4.53 -11.31
CA ILE A 135 -10.60 5.29 -11.76
C ILE A 135 -10.01 6.10 -10.60
N LEU A 136 -10.84 6.82 -9.84
CA LEU A 136 -10.40 7.54 -8.66
C LEU A 136 -9.73 6.63 -7.64
N GLY A 137 -10.31 5.47 -7.38
CA GLY A 137 -9.72 4.47 -6.49
C GLY A 137 -8.34 4.04 -6.97
N LEU A 138 -8.15 3.83 -8.27
CA LEU A 138 -6.86 3.43 -8.86
C LEU A 138 -5.79 4.54 -8.84
N SER A 139 -6.19 5.80 -8.82
CA SER A 139 -5.29 6.96 -8.88
C SER A 139 -4.80 7.46 -7.50
N THR A 140 -4.74 6.61 -6.47
CA THR A 140 -4.33 7.01 -5.11
C THR A 140 -2.91 7.61 -5.07
N GLY A 141 -1.99 7.13 -5.91
CA GLY A 141 -0.64 7.67 -6.02
C GLY A 141 -0.63 9.15 -6.45
N THR A 142 -1.41 9.48 -7.48
CA THR A 142 -1.57 10.86 -7.96
C THR A 142 -2.21 11.75 -6.90
N MET A 143 -3.19 11.24 -6.13
CA MET A 143 -3.77 11.99 -5.02
C MET A 143 -2.74 12.29 -3.93
N THR A 144 -1.87 11.33 -3.62
CA THR A 144 -0.81 11.48 -2.61
C THR A 144 0.21 12.53 -3.05
N GLN A 145 0.63 12.48 -4.31
CA GLN A 145 1.53 13.46 -4.91
C GLN A 145 0.99 14.90 -4.78
N VAL A 146 -0.27 15.13 -5.16
CA VAL A 146 -0.90 16.47 -5.06
C VAL A 146 -0.97 16.96 -3.61
N ILE A 147 -1.15 16.05 -2.64
CA ILE A 147 -1.19 16.41 -1.22
C ILE A 147 0.20 16.76 -0.68
N GLU A 148 1.22 16.01 -1.10
CA GLU A 148 2.62 16.21 -0.70
C GLU A 148 3.22 17.48 -1.32
N GLU A 149 2.92 17.73 -2.60
CA GLU A 149 3.34 18.93 -3.33
C GLU A 149 2.56 20.19 -2.91
N GLY A 150 1.46 20.02 -2.14
CA GLY A 150 0.71 21.14 -1.56
C GLY A 150 -0.19 21.89 -2.55
N GLY A 151 -0.49 21.30 -3.71
CA GLY A 151 -1.29 21.93 -4.77
C GLY A 151 -1.28 21.15 -6.07
N VAL A 152 -2.01 21.66 -7.07
CA VAL A 152 -1.99 21.10 -8.45
C VAL A 152 -1.04 21.90 -9.33
N THR A 153 -0.76 23.16 -8.98
CA THR A 153 0.39 23.87 -9.50
C THR A 153 1.64 23.25 -8.88
N GLY A 154 2.28 22.34 -9.63
CA GLY A 154 3.43 21.57 -9.15
C GLY A 154 4.56 22.43 -8.59
N VAL A 155 5.44 21.80 -7.82
CA VAL A 155 6.65 22.45 -7.29
C VAL A 155 7.63 22.68 -8.44
N ASP A 156 8.19 23.88 -8.57
CA ASP A 156 9.25 24.15 -9.52
C ASP A 156 10.49 23.30 -9.17
N HIS A 157 10.78 22.31 -10.02
CA HIS A 157 11.83 21.32 -9.82
C HIS A 157 13.25 21.91 -9.84
N GLU A 158 13.43 23.17 -10.25
CA GLU A 158 14.74 23.85 -10.21
C GLU A 158 14.96 24.71 -8.95
N THR A 159 13.90 25.26 -8.35
CA THR A 159 14.03 26.20 -7.22
C THR A 159 13.47 25.69 -5.89
N GLY A 160 12.72 24.58 -5.90
CA GLY A 160 12.13 23.97 -4.70
C GLY A 160 11.11 24.88 -3.99
N LYS A 161 10.64 25.93 -4.66
CA LYS A 161 9.66 26.88 -4.12
C LYS A 161 8.30 26.63 -4.75
N ILE A 162 7.27 26.66 -3.91
CA ILE A 162 5.88 26.67 -4.34
C ILE A 162 5.66 28.04 -5.00
N GLU A 163 5.57 28.06 -6.33
CA GLU A 163 5.34 29.27 -7.08
C GLU A 163 3.90 29.74 -6.82
N LYS A 164 3.74 30.63 -5.84
CA LYS A 164 2.47 31.23 -5.38
C LYS A 164 1.36 30.21 -5.09
N GLN A 165 1.15 29.95 -3.79
CA GLN A 165 -0.07 29.30 -3.30
C GLN A 165 -1.31 30.01 -3.86
N THR A 166 -1.94 29.43 -4.87
CA THR A 166 -3.16 29.94 -5.44
C THR A 166 -4.31 29.46 -4.55
N PRO A 167 -5.41 30.22 -4.37
CA PRO A 167 -6.56 29.74 -3.62
C PRO A 167 -7.09 28.37 -4.12
N LEU A 168 -6.86 28.09 -5.40
CA LEU A 168 -7.16 26.81 -6.06
C LEU A 168 -6.38 25.63 -5.45
N ASP A 169 -5.12 25.81 -5.06
CA ASP A 169 -4.29 24.75 -4.48
C ASP A 169 -4.75 24.34 -3.09
N ARG A 170 -5.17 25.32 -2.29
CA ARG A 170 -5.74 25.02 -0.98
C ARG A 170 -7.03 24.20 -1.11
N VAL A 171 -7.88 24.54 -2.07
CA VAL A 171 -9.13 23.81 -2.33
C VAL A 171 -8.84 22.41 -2.86
N SER A 172 -7.91 22.26 -3.81
CA SER A 172 -7.56 20.95 -4.38
C SER A 172 -6.99 20.03 -3.30
N VAL A 173 -6.07 20.51 -2.47
CA VAL A 173 -5.50 19.70 -1.36
C VAL A 173 -6.59 19.25 -0.38
N VAL A 174 -7.56 20.10 -0.04
CA VAL A 174 -8.67 19.70 0.85
C VAL A 174 -9.52 18.60 0.21
N ILE A 175 -9.86 18.74 -1.09
CA ILE A 175 -10.61 17.74 -1.83
C ILE A 175 -9.84 16.42 -1.91
N PHE A 176 -8.59 16.45 -2.36
CA PHE A 176 -7.75 15.25 -2.50
C PHE A 176 -7.47 14.58 -1.15
N LYS A 177 -7.30 15.33 -0.05
CA LYS A 177 -7.23 14.74 1.30
C LYS A 177 -8.51 14.01 1.66
N GLY A 178 -9.67 14.58 1.34
CA GLY A 178 -10.97 13.93 1.52
C GLY A 178 -11.08 12.63 0.73
N LEU A 179 -10.77 12.66 -0.57
CA LEU A 179 -10.78 11.46 -1.42
C LEU A 179 -9.77 10.41 -0.96
N LYS A 180 -8.56 10.82 -0.59
CA LYS A 180 -7.53 9.91 -0.08
C LYS A 180 -7.99 9.24 1.20
N ASN A 181 -8.57 9.97 2.14
CA ASN A 181 -9.07 9.38 3.39
C ASN A 181 -10.14 8.31 3.12
N VAL A 182 -11.10 8.59 2.23
CA VAL A 182 -12.11 7.58 1.82
C VAL A 182 -11.44 6.37 1.15
N THR A 183 -10.45 6.62 0.29
CA THR A 183 -9.74 5.56 -0.43
C THR A 183 -8.89 4.70 0.51
N ASP A 184 -8.19 5.29 1.47
CA ASP A 184 -7.39 4.61 2.49
C ASP A 184 -8.27 3.73 3.38
N ILE A 185 -9.51 4.16 3.67
CA ILE A 185 -10.46 3.31 4.42
C ILE A 185 -10.80 2.05 3.62
N VAL A 186 -10.83 2.09 2.28
CA VAL A 186 -11.14 0.92 1.44
C VAL A 186 -9.89 0.10 1.12
N ARG A 187 -8.75 0.77 0.88
CA ARG A 187 -7.51 0.21 0.33
C ARG A 187 -6.32 0.19 1.28
N GLY A 188 -6.50 0.57 2.55
CA GLY A 188 -5.41 0.66 3.54
C GLY A 188 -4.60 -0.63 3.76
N PHE A 189 -5.00 -1.73 3.14
CA PHE A 189 -4.23 -2.95 2.98
C PHE A 189 -4.35 -3.39 1.52
N SER A 190 -3.33 -3.14 0.69
CA SER A 190 -3.32 -3.57 -0.70
C SER A 190 -2.89 -5.04 -0.79
N PRO A 191 -3.82 -6.00 -1.01
CA PRO A 191 -3.45 -7.41 -1.17
C PRO A 191 -2.60 -7.63 -2.42
N VAL A 192 -2.70 -6.75 -3.42
CA VAL A 192 -1.95 -6.84 -4.68
C VAL A 192 -0.46 -6.66 -4.41
N GLU A 193 -0.08 -5.66 -3.61
CA GLU A 193 1.32 -5.41 -3.23
C GLU A 193 1.88 -6.57 -2.40
N LEU A 194 1.11 -7.07 -1.42
CA LEU A 194 1.53 -8.20 -0.60
C LEU A 194 1.73 -9.46 -1.45
N LEU A 195 0.80 -9.76 -2.36
CA LEU A 195 0.92 -10.94 -3.23
C LEU A 195 2.08 -10.80 -4.23
N SER A 196 2.25 -9.63 -4.84
CA SER A 196 3.33 -9.35 -5.79
C SER A 196 4.71 -9.42 -5.14
N SER A 197 4.82 -8.94 -3.90
CA SER A 197 6.05 -9.01 -3.09
C SER A 197 6.26 -10.36 -2.39
N GLY A 198 5.40 -11.36 -2.64
CA GLY A 198 5.50 -12.68 -2.01
C GLY A 198 5.18 -12.70 -0.51
N ARG A 199 4.57 -11.63 0.03
CA ARG A 199 4.20 -11.48 1.43
C ARG A 199 2.84 -12.11 1.76
N THR A 200 2.67 -12.49 3.01
CA THR A 200 1.43 -13.11 3.48
C THR A 200 0.32 -12.10 3.70
N VAL A 201 -0.84 -12.36 3.09
CA VAL A 201 -2.12 -11.75 3.45
C VAL A 201 -2.63 -12.46 4.71
N THR A 202 -2.68 -11.75 5.83
CA THR A 202 -3.14 -12.36 7.10
C THR A 202 -4.66 -12.57 7.12
N TRP A 203 -5.14 -13.51 7.92
CA TRP A 203 -6.59 -13.69 8.13
C TRP A 203 -7.24 -12.44 8.74
N GLY A 204 -6.51 -11.70 9.59
CA GLY A 204 -6.98 -10.43 10.13
C GLY A 204 -7.24 -9.38 9.06
N MET A 205 -6.37 -9.29 8.03
CA MET A 205 -6.59 -8.40 6.89
C MET A 205 -7.85 -8.78 6.11
N LEU A 206 -8.10 -10.06 5.90
CA LEU A 206 -9.31 -10.54 5.21
C LEU A 206 -10.58 -10.20 5.99
N ILE A 207 -10.62 -10.51 7.30
CA ILE A 207 -11.78 -10.20 8.15
C ILE A 207 -12.03 -8.69 8.19
N ARG A 208 -10.96 -7.90 8.33
CA ARG A 208 -11.05 -6.44 8.35
C ARG A 208 -11.56 -5.90 7.02
N ALA A 209 -11.10 -6.44 5.89
CA ALA A 209 -11.60 -6.06 4.57
C ALA A 209 -13.10 -6.36 4.43
N VAL A 210 -13.56 -7.54 4.84
CA VAL A 210 -14.99 -7.89 4.79
C VAL A 210 -15.82 -6.93 5.66
N LEU A 211 -15.43 -6.70 6.91
CA LEU A 211 -16.17 -5.84 7.82
C LEU A 211 -16.17 -4.37 7.36
N GLN A 212 -15.02 -3.83 7.00
CA GLN A 212 -14.86 -2.42 6.70
C GLN A 212 -15.39 -2.07 5.30
N VAL A 213 -15.08 -2.90 4.29
CA VAL A 213 -15.44 -2.62 2.89
C VAL A 213 -16.85 -3.09 2.58
N VAL A 214 -17.22 -4.32 2.94
CA VAL A 214 -18.52 -4.88 2.56
C VAL A 214 -19.59 -4.45 3.55
N VAL A 215 -19.39 -4.67 4.84
CA VAL A 215 -20.44 -4.43 5.84
C VAL A 215 -20.63 -2.93 6.10
N VAL A 216 -19.56 -2.20 6.43
CA VAL A 216 -19.67 -0.78 6.78
C VAL A 216 -19.90 0.07 5.52
N MET A 217 -18.96 0.07 4.57
CA MET A 217 -19.08 0.92 3.38
C MET A 217 -20.18 0.43 2.44
N GLY A 218 -20.19 -0.86 2.08
CA GLY A 218 -21.23 -1.44 1.23
C GLY A 218 -22.62 -1.30 1.85
N GLY A 219 -22.75 -1.55 3.16
CA GLY A 219 -24.01 -1.35 3.89
C GLY A 219 -24.46 0.11 3.91
N LEU A 220 -23.55 1.07 4.06
CA LEU A 220 -23.87 2.51 4.01
C LEU A 220 -24.42 2.90 2.63
N PHE A 221 -23.76 2.50 1.55
CA PHE A 221 -24.25 2.76 0.20
C PHE A 221 -25.58 2.06 -0.09
N ALA A 222 -25.74 0.82 0.36
CA ALA A 222 -27.02 0.11 0.24
C ALA A 222 -28.16 0.84 0.98
N ALA A 223 -27.90 1.32 2.20
CA ALA A 223 -28.87 2.09 2.98
C ALA A 223 -29.22 3.43 2.33
N LEU A 224 -28.23 4.14 1.75
CA LEU A 224 -28.46 5.37 0.99
C LEU A 224 -29.31 5.11 -0.25
N GLY A 225 -28.99 4.08 -1.03
CA GLY A 225 -29.78 3.69 -2.20
C GLY A 225 -31.22 3.34 -1.82
N MET A 226 -31.40 2.56 -0.74
CA MET A 226 -32.72 2.22 -0.21
C MET A 226 -33.50 3.47 0.21
N TYR A 227 -32.89 4.38 0.96
CA TYR A 227 -33.52 5.64 1.38
C TYR A 227 -33.98 6.50 0.18
N CYS A 228 -33.14 6.60 -0.85
CA CYS A 228 -33.48 7.30 -2.08
C CYS A 228 -34.68 6.65 -2.81
N PHE A 229 -34.71 5.32 -2.89
CA PHE A 229 -35.85 4.59 -3.46
C PHE A 229 -37.15 4.83 -2.70
N THR A 230 -37.16 4.70 -1.37
CA THR A 230 -38.38 4.90 -0.56
C THR A 230 -38.96 6.31 -0.70
N ARG A 231 -38.09 7.33 -0.81
CA ARG A 231 -38.52 8.72 -1.05
C ARG A 231 -39.16 8.90 -2.43
N ARG A 232 -38.67 8.21 -3.46
CA ARG A 232 -39.25 8.26 -4.83
C ARG A 232 -40.62 7.59 -4.88
N GLU A 233 -40.79 6.46 -4.21
CA GLU A 233 -42.09 5.76 -4.16
C GLU A 233 -43.18 6.61 -3.48
N LEU A 234 -42.83 7.32 -2.40
CA LEU A 234 -43.76 8.24 -1.70
C LEU A 234 -44.14 9.46 -2.54
N ALA A 235 -43.29 9.91 -3.47
CA ALA A 235 -43.59 11.03 -4.36
C ALA A 235 -44.50 10.63 -5.53
N LEU A 236 -44.37 9.40 -6.03
CA LEU A 236 -45.22 8.88 -7.12
C LEU A 236 -46.68 8.74 -6.70
N VAL A 237 -46.96 8.39 -5.44
CA VAL A 237 -48.34 8.25 -4.93
C VAL A 237 -49.07 9.59 -4.80
N LYS A 238 -48.35 10.72 -4.68
CA LYS A 238 -48.97 12.06 -4.55
C LYS A 238 -49.18 12.81 -5.88
N GLY A 239 -48.62 12.34 -6.99
CA GLY A 239 -48.74 12.99 -8.31
C GLY A 239 -49.87 12.44 -9.19
N GLY A 240 -50.63 11.44 -8.73
CA GLY A 240 -51.63 10.72 -9.53
C GLY A 240 -53.09 11.11 -9.30
N GLN A 241 -53.38 12.23 -8.64
CA GLN A 241 -54.74 12.79 -8.57
C GLN A 241 -54.71 14.27 -8.95
N GLY A 242 -55.17 14.54 -10.16
CA GLY A 242 -55.26 15.84 -10.81
C GLY A 242 -55.55 15.65 -12.29
#